data_AF-A0AA50KIE7-F1
#
_entry.id   AF-A0AA50KIE7-F1
#
_cell.length_a   1.000
_cell.length_b   1.000
_cell.length_c   1.000
_cell.angle_alpha   90.00
_cell.angle_beta   90.00
_cell.angle_gamma   90.00
#
_symmetry.space_group_name_H-M   'P 1'
#
loop_
_entity.id
_entity.type
_entity.pdbx_description
1 polymer ?
#
loop_
_entity_poly.entity_id
_entity_poly.type
_entity_poly.pdbx_seq_one_letter_code
_entity_poly.pdbx_strand_id
1 'polypeptide(L)'
;MLNILKLKLKNSYKNVKVKNNNNNNKTSFLKKFEPSVRNWKNSIYAYNKNTLSLIPEASRLTIKLIKGYFNLYSLKLEKKFKKKSKKNLKLKKYSSHKIFISDGQFKHTNDLVNITIYFYNRQLKNYITKLRRRYIRIFKQKKYRFNKKLLLIKEKGLRYINIQNKKKNILKKQKILIWSNRSQRFITTKYQYVYLRRFIKKSFYKVLLFIYFRQLIFINESKFKNYYLQGLTNLIKKIYKKNIIFNFVNVKYFYLNSDIFTQSLLLKIRKNRRKFLKYIKTSILISKVKEIQYNPIVKYSLNLKALNRTNNLDMTNALLYDIFLQNKTKSNSLKEIVLNNINYKRLSGVRLEVGGRLTRRNTASRSISKKIYKGNLLNISSSEESNSFTLLRGSLRSNLEYTNLNSKIRNGTFGIKGWISGG
;
A
#
# COMPACT_ATOMS: atom_id res chain seq x y z
N MET A 1 -2.63 7.71 63.29
CA MET A 1 -2.71 8.29 61.93
C MET A 1 -1.99 9.64 61.78
N LEU A 2 -2.14 10.58 62.73
CA LEU A 2 -1.48 11.90 62.71
C LEU A 2 0.06 11.88 62.56
N ASN A 3 0.75 10.90 63.16
CA ASN A 3 2.21 10.78 63.06
C ASN A 3 2.69 10.38 61.65
N ILE A 4 1.93 9.57 60.93
CA ILE A 4 2.25 9.17 59.54
C ILE A 4 2.10 10.38 58.61
N LEU A 5 1.10 11.24 58.85
CA LEU A 5 0.92 12.48 58.10
C LEU A 5 2.03 13.49 58.39
N LYS A 6 2.43 13.69 59.65
CA LYS A 6 3.58 14.55 60.02
C LYS A 6 4.89 14.08 59.38
N LEU A 7 5.12 12.76 59.30
CA LEU A 7 6.29 12.20 58.62
C LEU A 7 6.30 12.49 57.11
N LYS A 8 5.14 12.44 56.44
CA LYS A 8 5.03 12.80 55.01
C LYS A 8 5.26 14.30 54.74
N LEU A 9 4.82 15.17 55.65
CA LEU A 9 4.97 16.62 55.53
C LEU A 9 6.42 17.10 55.71
N LYS A 10 7.29 16.29 56.33
CA LYS A 10 8.72 16.61 56.54
C LYS A 10 9.56 16.58 55.26
N ASN A 11 9.03 16.04 54.15
CA ASN A 11 9.76 15.99 52.88
C ASN A 11 9.80 17.38 52.23
N SER A 12 10.97 18.02 52.20
CA SER A 12 11.17 19.32 51.57
C SER A 12 11.24 19.19 50.04
N TYR A 13 10.30 19.81 49.32
CA TYR A 13 10.41 19.97 47.88
C TYR A 13 11.40 21.10 47.55
N LYS A 14 12.25 20.90 46.53
CA LYS A 14 13.18 21.92 46.07
C LYS A 14 12.39 23.05 45.38
N ASN A 15 12.41 24.25 45.96
CA ASN A 15 11.82 25.43 45.32
C ASN A 15 12.54 25.71 44.00
N VAL A 16 11.80 25.60 42.89
CA VAL A 16 12.29 25.96 41.55
C VAL A 16 12.38 27.48 41.51
N LYS A 17 13.54 28.04 41.83
CA LYS A 17 13.81 29.45 41.61
C LYS A 17 13.73 29.70 40.10
N VAL A 18 12.70 30.40 39.66
CA VAL A 18 12.68 31.07 38.34
C VAL A 18 13.73 32.15 38.45
N LYS A 19 14.99 31.81 38.18
CA LYS A 19 15.98 32.84 37.93
C LYS A 19 15.46 33.59 36.71
N ASN A 20 15.22 34.90 36.86
CA ASN A 20 15.29 35.85 35.77
C ASN A 20 16.73 35.81 35.25
N ASN A 21 17.06 34.70 34.60
CA ASN A 21 18.30 34.51 33.91
C ASN A 21 18.18 35.42 32.69
N ASN A 22 18.77 36.61 32.79
CA ASN A 22 19.36 37.27 31.64
C ASN A 22 20.46 36.34 31.10
N ASN A 23 20.04 35.20 30.54
CA ASN A 23 20.91 34.24 29.89
C ASN A 23 21.34 34.90 28.59
N ASN A 24 22.46 35.61 28.63
CA ASN A 24 23.12 36.17 27.45
C ASN A 24 23.59 35.07 26.47
N ASN A 25 23.45 33.80 26.86
CA ASN A 25 23.77 32.63 26.06
C ASN A 25 22.70 32.40 25.00
N LYS A 26 23.07 32.62 23.74
CA LYS A 26 22.23 32.37 22.57
C LYS A 26 21.91 30.87 22.45
N THR A 27 20.63 30.50 22.52
CA THR A 27 20.20 29.13 22.25
C THR A 27 20.12 28.86 20.75
N SER A 28 20.79 27.81 20.28
CA SER A 28 20.67 27.33 18.90
C SER A 28 19.36 26.57 18.67
N PHE A 29 18.99 26.34 17.41
CA PHE A 29 17.81 25.57 17.08
C PHE A 29 17.91 24.13 17.59
N LEU A 30 16.80 23.62 18.14
CA LEU A 30 16.70 22.23 18.55
C LEU A 30 16.96 21.28 17.37
N LYS A 31 17.58 20.15 17.70
CA LYS A 31 17.80 19.06 16.75
C LYS A 31 16.45 18.59 16.22
N LYS A 32 16.41 18.26 14.93
CA LYS A 32 15.23 17.69 14.30
C LYS A 32 15.05 16.24 14.77
N PHE A 33 13.92 15.95 15.41
CA PHE A 33 13.61 14.62 15.92
C PHE A 33 12.90 13.76 14.88
N GLU A 34 13.20 12.47 14.91
CA GLU A 34 12.49 11.47 14.13
C GLU A 34 11.42 10.74 14.93
N PRO A 35 10.38 10.20 14.27
CA PRO A 35 9.38 9.38 14.94
C PRO A 35 10.02 8.17 15.64
N SER A 36 9.63 7.93 16.90
CA SER A 36 10.14 6.81 17.71
C SER A 36 9.96 5.43 17.07
N VAL A 37 8.91 5.28 16.25
CA VAL A 37 8.62 4.05 15.50
C VAL A 37 9.64 3.76 14.40
N ARG A 38 10.38 4.77 13.95
CA ARG A 38 11.48 4.58 12.98
C ARG A 38 12.67 3.90 13.65
N ASN A 39 12.89 4.15 14.94
CA ASN A 39 13.88 3.46 15.74
C ASN A 39 13.52 1.98 15.88
N TRP A 40 12.35 1.67 16.43
CA TRP A 40 11.93 0.29 16.67
C TRP A 40 10.60 0.00 15.99
N LYS A 41 10.52 -1.13 15.26
CA LYS A 41 9.27 -1.55 14.60
C LYS A 41 8.13 -1.70 15.60
N ASN A 42 8.44 -2.15 16.81
CA ASN A 42 7.52 -2.17 17.94
C ASN A 42 7.91 -1.04 18.91
N SER A 43 7.07 -0.01 18.99
CA SER A 43 7.14 0.98 20.06
C SER A 43 6.30 0.46 21.23
N ILE A 44 6.98 -0.11 22.22
CA ILE A 44 6.38 -0.68 23.42
C ILE A 44 7.31 -0.48 24.60
N TYR A 45 6.69 -0.27 25.77
CA TYR A 45 7.31 -0.41 27.06
C TYR A 45 6.35 -1.21 27.95
N ALA A 46 6.87 -2.17 28.71
CA ALA A 46 6.09 -2.97 29.64
C ALA A 46 6.95 -3.27 30.87
N TYR A 47 6.36 -3.13 32.06
CA TYR A 47 7.03 -3.46 33.32
C TYR A 47 7.38 -4.94 33.40
N ASN A 48 6.46 -5.81 32.96
CA ASN A 48 6.70 -7.25 32.90
C ASN A 48 7.52 -7.62 31.65
N LYS A 49 8.81 -7.89 31.86
CA LYS A 49 9.77 -8.26 30.79
C LYS A 49 9.39 -9.55 30.05
N ASN A 50 8.68 -10.49 30.67
CA ASN A 50 8.25 -11.74 30.02
C ASN A 50 7.30 -11.48 28.85
N THR A 51 6.53 -10.39 28.91
CA THR A 51 5.65 -10.01 27.79
C THR A 51 6.42 -9.48 26.59
N LEU A 52 7.61 -8.90 26.81
CA LEU A 52 8.42 -8.25 25.79
C LEU A 52 9.10 -9.27 24.86
N SER A 53 9.52 -10.42 25.41
CA SER A 53 10.26 -11.46 24.68
C SER A 53 9.43 -12.11 23.56
N LEU A 54 8.11 -12.19 23.70
CA LEU A 54 7.20 -12.80 22.72
C LEU A 54 6.82 -11.86 21.56
N ILE A 55 7.06 -10.56 21.69
CA ILE A 55 6.60 -9.54 20.73
C ILE A 55 7.27 -9.68 19.34
N PRO A 56 8.58 -9.96 19.22
CA PRO A 56 9.21 -10.16 17.92
C PRO A 56 8.56 -11.30 17.14
N GLU A 57 8.23 -12.42 17.79
CA GLU A 57 7.57 -13.56 17.14
C GLU A 57 6.13 -13.24 16.75
N ALA A 58 5.38 -12.63 17.67
CA ALA A 58 4.03 -12.15 17.40
C ALA A 58 4.01 -11.21 16.18
N SER A 59 4.92 -10.22 16.12
CA SER A 59 5.01 -9.28 15.01
C SER A 59 5.36 -9.96 13.68
N ARG A 60 6.23 -10.97 13.70
CA ARG A 60 6.53 -11.79 12.52
C ARG A 60 5.31 -12.56 12.02
N LEU A 61 4.57 -13.20 12.93
CA LEU A 61 3.35 -13.95 12.58
C LEU A 61 2.25 -13.03 12.05
N THR A 62 2.05 -11.88 12.66
CA THR A 62 1.02 -10.92 12.25
C THR A 62 1.32 -10.35 10.87
N ILE A 63 2.58 -9.99 10.58
CA ILE A 63 3.00 -9.58 9.23
C ILE A 63 2.76 -10.69 8.21
N LYS A 64 2.98 -11.96 8.57
CA LYS A 64 2.71 -13.11 7.68
C LYS A 64 1.21 -13.26 7.40
N LEU A 65 0.35 -13.10 8.41
CA LEU A 65 -1.10 -13.11 8.27
C LEU A 65 -1.59 -11.95 7.39
N ILE A 66 -1.12 -10.74 7.64
CA ILE A 66 -1.42 -9.54 6.83
C ILE A 66 -1.00 -9.77 5.38
N LYS A 67 0.23 -10.22 5.14
CA LYS A 67 0.71 -10.55 3.78
C LYS A 67 -0.18 -11.64 3.15
N GLY A 68 -0.64 -12.63 3.91
CA GLY A 68 -1.60 -13.65 3.46
C GLY A 68 -2.95 -13.06 3.03
N TYR A 69 -3.56 -12.25 3.89
CA TYR A 69 -4.86 -11.59 3.66
C TYR A 69 -4.86 -10.76 2.38
N PHE A 70 -3.86 -9.89 2.18
CA PHE A 70 -3.83 -9.05 0.99
C PHE A 70 -3.51 -9.83 -0.30
N ASN A 71 -2.87 -11.00 -0.18
CA ASN A 71 -2.68 -11.95 -1.27
C ASN A 71 -3.94 -12.78 -1.58
N LEU A 72 -5.07 -12.61 -0.90
CA LEU A 72 -6.33 -13.29 -1.24
C LEU A 72 -6.91 -12.81 -2.58
N TYR A 73 -7.52 -13.72 -3.33
CA TYR A 73 -8.16 -13.44 -4.62
C TYR A 73 -9.50 -14.17 -4.73
N SER A 74 -10.47 -13.54 -5.41
CA SER A 74 -11.76 -14.17 -5.72
C SER A 74 -11.63 -15.14 -6.91
N LEU A 75 -11.46 -16.43 -6.64
CA LEU A 75 -11.34 -17.46 -7.69
C LEU A 75 -12.56 -17.51 -8.60
N LYS A 76 -13.77 -17.37 -8.05
CA LYS A 76 -15.04 -17.42 -8.79
C LYS A 76 -15.10 -16.35 -9.89
N LEU A 77 -14.73 -15.11 -9.56
CA LEU A 77 -14.74 -13.99 -10.50
C LEU A 77 -13.60 -14.09 -11.51
N GLU A 78 -12.39 -14.44 -11.07
CA GLU A 78 -11.24 -14.51 -11.99
C GLU A 78 -11.38 -15.62 -13.04
N LYS A 79 -12.05 -16.73 -12.71
CA LYS A 79 -12.38 -17.80 -13.66
C LYS A 79 -13.24 -17.29 -14.83
N LYS A 80 -14.05 -16.25 -14.65
CA LYS A 80 -14.88 -15.67 -15.73
C LYS A 80 -14.05 -15.01 -16.84
N PHE A 81 -12.78 -14.68 -16.58
CA PHE A 81 -11.91 -13.97 -17.52
C PHE A 81 -10.91 -14.87 -18.27
N LYS A 82 -10.64 -16.09 -17.79
CA LYS A 82 -9.61 -16.97 -18.37
C LYS A 82 -10.19 -18.37 -18.61
N LYS A 83 -10.24 -18.79 -19.88
CA LYS A 83 -10.66 -20.15 -20.30
C LYS A 83 -9.78 -21.28 -19.72
N LYS A 84 -8.55 -21.01 -19.22
CA LYS A 84 -7.65 -22.00 -18.61
C LYS A 84 -7.66 -21.91 -17.08
N SER A 85 -8.45 -22.76 -16.42
CA SER A 85 -8.96 -22.56 -15.04
C SER A 85 -8.18 -23.25 -13.90
N LYS A 86 -7.20 -24.12 -14.15
CA LYS A 86 -6.49 -24.85 -13.06
C LYS A 86 -4.95 -24.70 -13.04
N LYS A 87 -4.23 -24.73 -14.17
CA LYS A 87 -2.75 -24.64 -14.23
C LYS A 87 -2.12 -23.28 -13.79
N ASN A 88 -2.92 -22.27 -13.43
CA ASN A 88 -2.44 -20.90 -13.18
C ASN A 88 -2.20 -20.52 -11.71
N LEU A 89 -2.58 -21.35 -10.72
CA LEU A 89 -2.43 -20.97 -9.30
C LEU A 89 -0.96 -20.87 -8.86
N LYS A 90 -0.12 -21.83 -9.29
CA LYS A 90 1.33 -21.80 -9.01
C LYS A 90 1.98 -20.54 -9.59
N LEU A 91 1.61 -20.14 -10.80
CA LEU A 91 2.14 -18.94 -11.48
C LEU A 91 1.68 -17.62 -10.82
N LYS A 92 0.53 -17.60 -10.15
CA LYS A 92 0.05 -16.40 -9.43
C LYS A 92 0.94 -16.03 -8.24
N LYS A 93 1.58 -17.02 -7.59
CA LYS A 93 2.57 -16.76 -6.52
C LYS A 93 3.72 -15.86 -7.01
N TYR A 94 4.01 -15.88 -8.32
CA TYR A 94 5.05 -15.08 -8.98
C TYR A 94 4.50 -13.85 -9.71
N SER A 95 3.21 -13.52 -9.54
CA SER A 95 2.62 -12.34 -10.17
C SER A 95 3.13 -11.07 -9.49
N SER A 96 3.58 -10.11 -10.31
CA SER A 96 3.85 -8.74 -9.86
C SER A 96 2.59 -7.89 -9.73
N HIS A 97 1.42 -8.37 -10.19
CA HIS A 97 0.16 -7.64 -10.14
C HIS A 97 -0.61 -7.95 -8.86
N LYS A 98 -0.07 -7.53 -7.72
CA LYS A 98 -0.65 -7.73 -6.39
C LYS A 98 -0.50 -6.46 -5.56
N ILE A 99 -1.08 -6.46 -4.37
CA ILE A 99 -0.84 -5.43 -3.36
C ILE A 99 0.50 -5.75 -2.70
N PHE A 100 1.44 -4.80 -2.74
CA PHE A 100 2.71 -4.90 -2.02
C PHE A 100 2.57 -4.19 -0.69
N ILE A 101 3.21 -4.73 0.35
CA ILE A 101 3.06 -4.30 1.73
C ILE A 101 4.45 -4.23 2.33
N SER A 102 4.74 -3.13 3.01
CA SER A 102 5.95 -2.98 3.81
C SER A 102 5.92 -3.89 5.03
N ASP A 103 7.02 -3.93 5.78
CA ASP A 103 6.90 -4.40 7.15
C ASP A 103 6.00 -3.45 7.97
N GLY A 104 5.34 -4.02 8.98
CA GLY A 104 4.41 -3.29 9.84
C GLY A 104 5.16 -2.53 10.94
N GLN A 105 4.61 -1.38 11.29
CA GLN A 105 5.00 -0.58 12.43
C GLN A 105 3.92 -0.72 13.52
N PHE A 106 4.31 -1.11 14.73
CA PHE A 106 3.40 -1.40 15.83
C PHE A 106 3.60 -0.38 16.95
N LYS A 107 2.53 0.31 17.32
CA LYS A 107 2.48 1.10 18.55
C LYS A 107 1.61 0.39 19.56
N HIS A 108 2.21 0.00 20.68
CA HIS A 108 1.52 -0.71 21.74
C HIS A 108 1.12 0.27 22.83
N THR A 109 -0.10 0.10 23.32
CA THR A 109 -0.58 0.65 24.59
C THR A 109 -1.00 -0.52 25.47
N ASN A 110 -1.53 -0.26 26.65
CA ASN A 110 -2.06 -1.32 27.52
C ASN A 110 -3.21 -2.06 26.83
N ASP A 111 -4.15 -1.33 26.23
CA ASP A 111 -5.41 -1.92 25.72
C ASP A 111 -5.40 -2.19 24.21
N LEU A 112 -4.65 -1.39 23.44
CA LEU A 112 -4.68 -1.42 21.98
C LEU A 112 -3.29 -1.52 21.33
N VAL A 113 -3.28 -2.02 20.10
CA VAL A 113 -2.13 -2.08 19.20
C VAL A 113 -2.49 -1.37 17.89
N ASN A 114 -1.84 -0.24 17.64
CA ASN A 114 -1.96 0.50 16.39
C ASN A 114 -0.93 -0.02 15.39
N ILE A 115 -1.41 -0.64 14.32
CA ILE A 115 -0.57 -1.24 13.28
C ILE A 115 -0.58 -0.34 12.04
N THR A 116 0.52 0.37 11.80
CA THR A 116 0.73 1.19 10.60
C THR A 116 1.41 0.36 9.52
N ILE A 117 0.80 0.32 8.32
CA ILE A 117 1.29 -0.47 7.19
C ILE A 117 1.30 0.40 5.95
N TYR A 118 2.46 0.49 5.29
CA TYR A 118 2.57 1.09 3.98
C TYR A 118 2.24 0.07 2.90
N PHE A 119 1.43 0.46 1.92
CA PHE A 119 1.07 -0.42 0.82
C PHE A 119 1.16 0.25 -0.54
N TYR A 120 1.43 -0.56 -1.57
CA TYR A 120 1.40 -0.14 -2.97
C TYR A 120 0.44 -1.03 -3.75
N ASN A 121 -0.70 -0.45 -4.12
CA ASN A 121 -1.77 -1.18 -4.80
C ASN A 121 -1.57 -1.24 -6.33
N ARG A 122 -0.68 -2.12 -6.77
CA ARG A 122 -0.45 -2.35 -8.21
C ARG A 122 -1.61 -3.09 -8.89
N GLN A 123 -2.34 -3.89 -8.13
CA GLN A 123 -3.45 -4.69 -8.62
C GLN A 123 -4.61 -3.80 -9.09
N LEU A 124 -5.03 -2.83 -8.27
CA LEU A 124 -6.07 -1.85 -8.61
C LEU A 124 -5.69 -1.03 -9.84
N LYS A 125 -4.46 -0.51 -9.91
CA LYS A 125 -3.95 0.22 -11.08
C LYS A 125 -4.06 -0.63 -12.37
N ASN A 126 -3.77 -1.93 -12.29
CA ASN A 126 -3.91 -2.85 -13.44
C ASN A 126 -5.37 -3.08 -13.85
N TYR A 127 -6.29 -3.21 -12.89
CA TYR A 127 -7.71 -3.36 -13.20
C TYR A 127 -8.28 -2.10 -13.85
N ILE A 128 -7.97 -0.91 -13.30
CA ILE A 128 -8.40 0.37 -13.87
C ILE A 128 -7.86 0.56 -15.27
N THR A 129 -6.56 0.33 -15.50
CA THR A 129 -5.95 0.47 -16.83
C THR A 129 -6.55 -0.50 -17.86
N LYS A 130 -6.84 -1.74 -17.47
CA LYS A 130 -7.56 -2.70 -18.33
C LYS A 130 -8.98 -2.24 -18.63
N LEU A 131 -9.70 -1.73 -17.63
CA LEU A 131 -11.05 -1.21 -17.78
C LEU A 131 -11.06 -0.02 -18.75
N ARG A 132 -10.17 0.96 -18.53
CA ARG A 132 -10.01 2.15 -19.37
C ARG A 132 -9.72 1.79 -20.83
N ARG A 133 -8.70 0.96 -21.08
CA ARG A 133 -8.28 0.57 -22.44
C ARG A 133 -9.34 -0.21 -23.21
N ARG A 134 -10.08 -1.10 -22.53
CA ARG A 134 -11.01 -2.02 -23.21
C ARG A 134 -12.43 -1.48 -23.36
N TYR A 135 -12.90 -0.67 -22.41
CA TYR A 135 -14.34 -0.39 -22.31
C TYR A 135 -14.71 1.10 -22.43
N ILE A 136 -13.82 2.06 -22.15
CA ILE A 136 -14.18 3.49 -22.29
C ILE A 136 -14.46 3.86 -23.76
N ARG A 137 -13.67 3.33 -24.71
CA ARG A 137 -13.95 3.49 -26.14
C ARG A 137 -15.26 2.84 -26.58
N ILE A 138 -15.69 1.77 -25.89
CA ILE A 138 -16.96 1.10 -26.17
C ILE A 138 -18.14 2.01 -25.79
N PHE A 139 -18.09 2.70 -24.66
CA PHE A 139 -19.20 3.55 -24.23
C PHE A 139 -19.22 4.91 -24.95
N LYS A 140 -18.05 5.52 -25.24
CA LYS A 140 -18.00 6.81 -25.97
C LYS A 140 -18.43 6.73 -27.44
N GLN A 141 -18.07 5.67 -28.18
CA GLN A 141 -18.31 5.59 -29.64
C GLN A 141 -19.55 4.77 -30.04
N LYS A 142 -20.34 4.23 -29.11
CA LYS A 142 -21.33 3.18 -29.45
C LYS A 142 -22.74 3.35 -28.92
N LYS A 143 -23.17 4.48 -28.35
CA LYS A 143 -24.60 4.60 -27.96
C LYS A 143 -25.52 4.32 -29.18
N TYR A 144 -25.24 4.97 -30.31
CA TYR A 144 -25.93 4.74 -31.58
C TYR A 144 -25.71 3.34 -32.17
N ARG A 145 -24.45 2.89 -32.32
CA ARG A 145 -24.12 1.56 -32.88
C ARG A 145 -24.67 0.41 -32.03
N PHE A 146 -24.79 0.59 -30.72
CA PHE A 146 -25.37 -0.39 -29.80
C PHE A 146 -26.88 -0.47 -30.02
N ASN A 147 -27.58 0.67 -30.08
CA ASN A 147 -29.02 0.72 -30.38
C ASN A 147 -29.34 0.08 -31.74
N LYS A 148 -28.59 0.43 -32.80
CA LYS A 148 -28.76 -0.17 -34.14
C LYS A 148 -28.53 -1.69 -34.13
N LYS A 149 -27.53 -2.15 -33.37
CA LYS A 149 -27.27 -3.59 -33.20
C LYS A 149 -28.37 -4.29 -32.40
N LEU A 150 -28.97 -3.61 -31.41
CA LEU A 150 -30.06 -4.13 -30.60
C LEU A 150 -31.35 -4.25 -31.41
N LEU A 151 -31.61 -3.29 -32.31
CA LEU A 151 -32.64 -3.34 -33.35
C LEU A 151 -32.45 -4.54 -34.31
N LEU A 152 -31.27 -4.67 -34.92
CA LEU A 152 -30.94 -5.81 -35.79
C LEU A 152 -31.08 -7.17 -35.08
N ILE A 153 -30.75 -7.20 -33.79
CA ILE A 153 -30.93 -8.36 -32.93
C ILE A 153 -32.42 -8.69 -32.73
N LYS A 154 -33.26 -7.67 -32.46
CA LYS A 154 -34.71 -7.81 -32.32
C LYS A 154 -35.32 -8.33 -33.62
N GLU A 155 -34.95 -7.76 -34.76
CA GLU A 155 -35.42 -8.17 -36.08
C GLU A 155 -35.04 -9.62 -36.41
N LYS A 156 -33.76 -10.01 -36.23
CA LYS A 156 -33.34 -11.40 -36.45
C LYS A 156 -34.05 -12.36 -35.50
N GLY A 157 -34.22 -11.98 -34.23
CA GLY A 157 -34.96 -12.77 -33.24
C GLY A 157 -36.42 -13.02 -33.66
N LEU A 158 -37.13 -11.95 -34.06
CA LEU A 158 -38.50 -12.04 -34.58
C LEU A 158 -38.60 -12.92 -35.82
N ARG A 159 -37.65 -12.80 -36.76
CA ARG A 159 -37.59 -13.68 -37.95
C ARG A 159 -37.45 -15.15 -37.58
N TYR A 160 -36.56 -15.50 -36.65
CA TYR A 160 -36.40 -16.89 -36.20
C TYR A 160 -37.65 -17.43 -35.49
N ILE A 161 -38.31 -16.61 -34.66
CA ILE A 161 -39.58 -16.96 -34.02
C ILE A 161 -40.67 -17.21 -35.06
N ASN A 162 -40.78 -16.35 -36.08
CA ASN A 162 -41.74 -16.52 -37.16
C ASN A 162 -41.48 -17.80 -37.97
N ILE A 163 -40.22 -18.11 -38.28
CA ILE A 163 -39.85 -19.38 -38.96
C ILE A 163 -40.25 -20.59 -38.10
N GLN A 164 -40.01 -20.55 -36.79
CA GLN A 164 -40.42 -21.62 -35.87
C GLN A 164 -41.95 -21.76 -35.79
N ASN A 165 -42.69 -20.66 -35.74
CA ASN A 165 -44.15 -20.66 -35.72
C ASN A 165 -44.73 -21.21 -37.04
N LYS A 166 -44.16 -20.85 -38.20
CA LYS A 166 -44.54 -21.42 -39.50
C LYS A 166 -44.32 -22.95 -39.53
N LYS A 167 -43.15 -23.43 -39.11
CA LYS A 167 -42.86 -24.88 -39.01
C LYS A 167 -43.85 -25.60 -38.07
N LYS A 168 -44.19 -24.98 -36.95
CA LYS A 168 -45.18 -25.50 -36.00
C LYS A 168 -46.60 -25.57 -36.60
N ASN A 169 -47.00 -24.55 -37.37
CA ASN A 169 -48.29 -24.55 -38.06
C ASN A 169 -48.37 -25.60 -39.17
N ILE A 170 -47.27 -25.84 -39.90
CA ILE A 170 -47.19 -26.92 -40.90
C ILE A 170 -47.36 -28.29 -40.23
N LEU A 171 -46.66 -28.54 -39.11
CA LEU A 171 -46.79 -29.77 -38.33
C LEU A 171 -48.21 -29.96 -37.75
N LYS A 172 -48.89 -28.88 -37.37
CA LYS A 172 -50.30 -28.91 -36.95
C LYS A 172 -51.25 -29.22 -38.11
N LYS A 173 -51.03 -28.62 -39.29
CA LYS A 173 -51.84 -28.86 -40.50
C LYS A 173 -51.71 -30.30 -41.00
N GLN A 174 -50.54 -30.91 -40.83
CA GLN A 174 -50.29 -32.32 -41.18
C GLN A 174 -50.92 -33.35 -40.21
N LYS A 175 -51.73 -32.93 -39.22
CA LYS A 175 -52.44 -33.82 -38.27
C LYS A 175 -51.58 -34.85 -37.50
N ILE A 176 -50.25 -34.71 -37.42
CA ILE A 176 -49.36 -35.68 -36.75
C ILE A 176 -49.23 -35.47 -35.22
N LEU A 177 -49.90 -34.49 -34.62
CA LEU A 177 -49.66 -34.11 -33.22
C LEU A 177 -50.94 -33.88 -32.40
N ILE A 178 -51.71 -34.95 -32.21
CA ILE A 178 -52.84 -34.99 -31.26
C ILE A 178 -52.37 -35.37 -29.84
N TRP A 179 -51.22 -36.03 -29.68
CA TRP A 179 -50.68 -36.34 -28.35
C TRP A 179 -49.74 -35.26 -27.82
N SER A 180 -50.11 -34.69 -26.66
CA SER A 180 -49.26 -33.94 -25.71
C SER A 180 -49.02 -32.42 -25.93
N ASN A 181 -50.10 -31.65 -26.10
CA ASN A 181 -50.04 -30.17 -26.12
C ASN A 181 -49.43 -29.52 -24.85
N ARG A 182 -49.41 -30.21 -23.69
CA ARG A 182 -48.77 -29.71 -22.45
C ARG A 182 -47.26 -29.89 -22.46
N SER A 183 -46.74 -31.09 -22.73
CA SER A 183 -45.28 -31.37 -22.72
C SER A 183 -44.53 -30.65 -23.85
N GLN A 184 -45.10 -30.55 -25.06
CA GLN A 184 -44.49 -29.79 -26.17
C GLN A 184 -44.35 -28.30 -25.85
N ARG A 185 -45.31 -27.69 -25.14
CA ARG A 185 -45.23 -26.28 -24.70
C ARG A 185 -44.10 -26.06 -23.70
N PHE A 186 -43.89 -26.97 -22.74
CA PHE A 186 -42.76 -26.89 -21.79
C PHE A 186 -41.39 -27.11 -22.46
N ILE A 187 -41.31 -28.02 -23.42
CA ILE A 187 -40.07 -28.30 -24.15
C ILE A 187 -39.71 -27.10 -25.05
N THR A 188 -40.68 -26.54 -25.77
CA THR A 188 -40.47 -25.36 -26.64
C THR A 188 -40.11 -24.10 -25.84
N THR A 189 -40.76 -23.85 -24.69
CA THR A 189 -40.39 -22.73 -23.81
C THR A 189 -38.99 -22.93 -23.20
N LYS A 190 -38.60 -24.16 -22.86
CA LYS A 190 -37.24 -24.49 -22.36
C LYS A 190 -36.17 -24.28 -23.44
N TYR A 191 -36.39 -24.72 -24.67
CA TYR A 191 -35.45 -24.47 -25.78
C TYR A 191 -35.35 -22.99 -26.13
N GLN A 192 -36.48 -22.29 -26.22
CA GLN A 192 -36.51 -20.83 -26.43
C GLN A 192 -35.78 -20.10 -25.31
N TYR A 193 -36.00 -20.49 -24.05
CA TYR A 193 -35.29 -19.94 -22.89
C TYR A 193 -33.77 -20.20 -22.97
N VAL A 194 -33.34 -21.43 -23.28
CA VAL A 194 -31.91 -21.76 -23.43
C VAL A 194 -31.28 -20.96 -24.56
N TYR A 195 -31.98 -20.83 -25.69
CA TYR A 195 -31.53 -20.03 -26.83
C TYR A 195 -31.40 -18.56 -26.46
N LEU A 196 -32.46 -17.94 -25.92
CA LEU A 196 -32.47 -16.54 -25.48
C LEU A 196 -31.39 -16.29 -24.42
N ARG A 197 -31.23 -17.19 -23.45
CA ARG A 197 -30.17 -17.10 -22.44
C ARG A 197 -28.77 -17.17 -23.06
N ARG A 198 -28.53 -18.07 -24.03
CA ARG A 198 -27.25 -18.16 -24.75
C ARG A 198 -27.01 -16.90 -25.59
N PHE A 199 -28.06 -16.40 -26.22
CA PHE A 199 -28.03 -15.23 -27.08
C PHE A 199 -27.73 -13.96 -26.28
N ILE A 200 -28.46 -13.71 -25.18
CA ILE A 200 -28.21 -12.62 -24.21
C ILE A 200 -26.78 -12.72 -23.66
N LYS A 201 -26.32 -13.91 -23.25
CA LYS A 201 -24.94 -14.10 -22.79
C LYS A 201 -23.91 -13.73 -23.85
N LYS A 202 -24.15 -14.08 -25.13
CA LYS A 202 -23.24 -13.74 -26.25
C LYS A 202 -23.29 -12.25 -26.58
N SER A 203 -24.47 -11.64 -26.64
CA SER A 203 -24.64 -10.23 -26.99
C SER A 203 -24.08 -9.30 -25.91
N PHE A 204 -24.31 -9.59 -24.63
CA PHE A 204 -23.87 -8.78 -23.50
C PHE A 204 -22.54 -9.22 -22.87
N TYR A 205 -21.80 -10.16 -23.48
CA TYR A 205 -20.53 -10.65 -22.94
C TYR A 205 -19.55 -9.52 -22.56
N LYS A 206 -19.44 -8.47 -23.39
CA LYS A 206 -18.56 -7.32 -23.12
C LYS A 206 -19.02 -6.51 -21.91
N VAL A 207 -20.33 -6.34 -21.73
CA VAL A 207 -20.94 -5.64 -20.58
C VAL A 207 -20.74 -6.45 -19.30
N LEU A 208 -20.95 -7.77 -19.36
CA LEU A 208 -20.68 -8.67 -18.24
C LEU A 208 -19.21 -8.61 -17.79
N LEU A 209 -18.25 -8.61 -18.72
CA LEU A 209 -16.84 -8.44 -18.38
C LEU A 209 -16.55 -7.10 -17.70
N PHE A 210 -17.20 -6.03 -18.12
CA PHE A 210 -17.08 -4.72 -17.48
C PHE A 210 -17.59 -4.76 -16.03
N ILE A 211 -18.77 -5.36 -15.80
CA ILE A 211 -19.33 -5.55 -14.45
C ILE A 211 -18.38 -6.37 -13.58
N TYR A 212 -17.82 -7.47 -14.10
CA TYR A 212 -16.86 -8.27 -13.35
C TYR A 212 -15.58 -7.48 -13.01
N PHE A 213 -15.10 -6.59 -13.89
CA PHE A 213 -13.96 -5.71 -13.56
C PHE A 213 -14.32 -4.70 -12.47
N ARG A 214 -15.53 -4.13 -12.49
CA ARG A 214 -16.02 -3.27 -11.39
C ARG A 214 -16.08 -4.03 -10.07
N GLN A 215 -16.58 -5.27 -10.07
CA GLN A 215 -16.60 -6.12 -8.89
C GLN A 215 -15.19 -6.42 -8.35
N LEU A 216 -14.21 -6.68 -9.22
CA LEU A 216 -12.81 -6.89 -8.80
C LEU A 216 -12.19 -5.62 -8.21
N ILE A 217 -12.53 -4.44 -8.74
CA ILE A 217 -12.09 -3.15 -8.18
C ILE A 217 -12.72 -2.96 -6.80
N PHE A 218 -14.03 -3.17 -6.68
CA PHE A 218 -14.76 -3.07 -5.42
C PHE A 218 -14.17 -3.99 -4.35
N ILE A 219 -13.94 -5.28 -4.66
CA ILE A 219 -13.33 -6.24 -3.73
C ILE A 219 -11.92 -5.80 -3.32
N ASN A 220 -11.17 -5.16 -4.22
CA ASN A 220 -9.83 -4.72 -3.92
C ASN A 220 -9.82 -3.50 -2.98
N GLU A 221 -10.70 -2.53 -3.22
CA GLU A 221 -10.89 -1.35 -2.35
C GLU A 221 -11.45 -1.75 -1.00
N SER A 222 -12.35 -2.73 -0.98
CA SER A 222 -13.02 -3.19 0.22
C SER A 222 -12.07 -3.89 1.20
N LYS A 223 -10.95 -4.46 0.74
CA LYS A 223 -9.92 -5.06 1.61
C LYS A 223 -9.37 -4.12 2.68
N PHE A 224 -9.45 -2.80 2.45
CA PHE A 224 -8.96 -1.78 3.37
C PHE A 224 -10.04 -1.23 4.29
N LYS A 225 -11.30 -1.64 4.11
CA LYS A 225 -12.43 -1.17 4.91
C LYS A 225 -12.63 -2.07 6.13
N ASN A 226 -13.06 -1.48 7.24
CA ASN A 226 -13.15 -2.15 8.55
C ASN A 226 -13.97 -3.44 8.52
N TYR A 227 -15.09 -3.46 7.78
CA TYR A 227 -15.96 -4.64 7.70
C TYR A 227 -15.28 -5.88 7.07
N TYR A 228 -14.44 -5.72 6.03
CA TYR A 228 -13.69 -6.85 5.47
C TYR A 228 -12.48 -7.24 6.34
N LEU A 229 -11.95 -6.30 7.12
CA LEU A 229 -10.80 -6.53 8.00
C LEU A 229 -11.18 -7.23 9.29
N GLN A 230 -12.46 -7.33 9.64
CA GLN A 230 -12.93 -7.94 10.88
C GLN A 230 -12.36 -9.35 11.10
N GLY A 231 -12.33 -10.19 10.07
CA GLY A 231 -11.71 -11.53 10.17
C GLY A 231 -10.21 -11.49 10.50
N LEU A 232 -9.47 -10.56 9.90
CA LEU A 232 -8.02 -10.38 10.15
C LEU A 232 -7.77 -9.79 11.55
N THR A 233 -8.55 -8.80 11.96
CA THR A 233 -8.45 -8.18 13.29
C THR A 233 -8.71 -9.20 14.39
N ASN A 234 -9.73 -10.05 14.25
CA ASN A 234 -10.02 -11.12 15.23
C ASN A 234 -8.88 -12.12 15.36
N LEU A 235 -8.23 -12.51 14.25
CA LEU A 235 -7.07 -13.41 14.30
C LEU A 235 -5.88 -12.76 15.01
N ILE A 236 -5.61 -11.48 14.74
CA ILE A 236 -4.50 -10.77 15.36
C ILE A 236 -4.82 -10.44 16.83
N LYS A 237 -6.09 -10.24 17.19
CA LYS A 237 -6.56 -9.99 18.56
C LYS A 237 -6.22 -11.17 19.46
N LYS A 238 -6.35 -12.39 18.96
CA LYS A 238 -5.93 -13.62 19.66
C LYS A 238 -4.42 -13.67 19.93
N ILE A 239 -3.60 -13.08 19.06
CA ILE A 239 -2.13 -13.08 19.21
C ILE A 239 -1.68 -12.10 20.29
N TYR A 240 -2.19 -10.87 20.27
CA TYR A 240 -1.76 -9.82 21.20
C TYR A 240 -2.60 -9.71 22.47
N LYS A 241 -3.78 -10.35 22.52
CA LYS A 241 -4.79 -10.18 23.58
C LYS A 241 -5.19 -8.70 23.79
N LYS A 242 -5.13 -7.90 22.73
CA LYS A 242 -5.39 -6.45 22.73
C LYS A 242 -6.26 -6.07 21.54
N ASN A 243 -6.94 -4.93 21.64
CA ASN A 243 -7.69 -4.36 20.52
C ASN A 243 -6.73 -3.89 19.42
N ILE A 244 -7.14 -3.99 18.15
CA ILE A 244 -6.27 -3.67 17.01
C ILE A 244 -6.90 -2.60 16.14
N ILE A 245 -6.11 -1.58 15.85
CA ILE A 245 -6.48 -0.51 14.92
C ILE A 245 -5.45 -0.52 13.80
N PHE A 246 -5.94 -0.57 12.56
CA PHE A 246 -5.08 -0.51 11.38
C PHE A 246 -4.98 0.91 10.85
N ASN A 247 -3.76 1.35 10.55
CA ASN A 247 -3.49 2.56 9.80
C ASN A 247 -2.82 2.20 8.46
N PHE A 248 -3.59 2.21 7.38
CA PHE A 248 -3.08 1.88 6.04
C PHE A 248 -2.65 3.14 5.29
N VAL A 249 -1.36 3.22 4.97
CA VAL A 249 -0.80 4.35 4.20
C VAL A 249 -0.54 3.93 2.75
N ASN A 250 -1.28 4.54 1.81
CA ASN A 250 -1.11 4.27 0.39
C ASN A 250 0.11 5.02 -0.17
N VAL A 251 1.12 4.28 -0.61
CA VAL A 251 2.30 4.85 -1.24
C VAL A 251 2.03 5.07 -2.74
N LYS A 252 2.21 6.30 -3.23
CA LYS A 252 1.95 6.63 -4.65
C LYS A 252 2.86 5.86 -5.61
N TYR A 253 4.14 5.70 -5.26
CA TYR A 253 5.16 5.02 -6.05
C TYR A 253 5.89 3.95 -5.23
N PHE A 254 6.15 2.80 -5.85
CA PHE A 254 6.75 1.65 -5.17
C PHE A 254 8.21 1.87 -4.74
N TYR A 255 8.90 2.91 -5.24
CA TYR A 255 10.28 3.26 -4.90
C TYR A 255 10.39 4.25 -3.73
N LEU A 256 9.29 4.61 -3.08
CA LEU A 256 9.32 5.49 -1.89
C LEU A 256 9.48 4.71 -0.58
N ASN A 257 9.34 3.38 -0.62
CA ASN A 257 9.50 2.52 0.54
C ASN A 257 10.37 1.34 0.13
N SER A 258 11.40 1.08 0.93
CA SER A 258 12.44 0.09 0.65
C SER A 258 11.90 -1.34 0.55
N ASP A 259 10.97 -1.74 1.43
CA ASP A 259 10.40 -3.09 1.45
C ASP A 259 9.57 -3.36 0.21
N ILE A 260 8.69 -2.40 -0.13
CA ILE A 260 7.82 -2.49 -1.30
C ILE A 260 8.66 -2.53 -2.58
N PHE A 261 9.72 -1.71 -2.63
CA PHE A 261 10.63 -1.63 -3.76
C PHE A 261 11.33 -2.96 -4.02
N THR A 262 12.00 -3.51 -3.00
CA THR A 262 12.73 -4.78 -3.08
C THR A 262 11.79 -5.96 -3.31
N GLN A 263 10.63 -6.01 -2.64
CA GLN A 263 9.63 -7.06 -2.85
C GLN A 263 9.12 -7.10 -4.30
N SER A 264 8.93 -5.93 -4.92
CA SER A 264 8.50 -5.83 -6.31
C SER A 264 9.54 -6.37 -7.29
N LEU A 265 10.82 -6.13 -7.03
CA LEU A 265 11.94 -6.61 -7.84
C LEU A 265 12.15 -8.11 -7.64
N LEU A 266 12.09 -8.58 -6.40
CA LEU A 266 12.24 -9.98 -6.01
C LEU A 266 11.29 -10.89 -6.79
N LEU A 267 10.02 -10.51 -6.93
CA LEU A 267 9.05 -11.29 -7.72
C LEU A 267 9.36 -11.30 -9.22
N LYS A 268 9.87 -10.20 -9.79
CA LYS A 268 10.28 -10.15 -11.21
C LYS A 268 11.45 -11.10 -11.46
N ILE A 269 12.47 -11.06 -10.60
CA ILE A 269 13.65 -11.92 -10.70
C ILE A 269 13.25 -13.38 -10.50
N ARG A 270 12.41 -13.68 -9.50
CA ARG A 270 11.91 -15.03 -9.26
C ARG A 270 11.12 -15.59 -10.45
N LYS A 271 10.33 -14.74 -11.13
CA LYS A 271 9.58 -15.13 -12.32
C LYS A 271 10.49 -15.40 -13.52
N ASN A 272 11.50 -14.56 -13.75
CA ASN A 272 12.45 -14.74 -14.85
C ASN A 272 13.84 -14.23 -14.49
N ARG A 273 14.66 -15.12 -13.92
CA ARG A 273 16.03 -14.79 -13.48
C ARG A 273 16.95 -14.36 -14.62
N ARG A 274 16.72 -14.84 -15.85
CA ARG A 274 17.60 -14.55 -17.01
C ARG A 274 17.67 -13.05 -17.34
N LYS A 275 16.62 -12.30 -16.99
CA LYS A 275 16.49 -10.85 -17.22
C LYS A 275 16.75 -10.01 -15.96
N PHE A 276 17.39 -10.56 -14.93
CA PHE A 276 17.59 -9.86 -13.66
C PHE A 276 18.33 -8.53 -13.82
N LEU A 277 19.41 -8.48 -14.62
CA LEU A 277 20.15 -7.25 -14.92
C LEU A 277 19.25 -6.16 -15.50
N LYS A 278 18.40 -6.51 -16.47
CA LYS A 278 17.42 -5.59 -17.05
C LYS A 278 16.41 -5.11 -16.00
N TYR A 279 15.97 -5.98 -15.10
CA TYR A 279 15.04 -5.59 -14.05
C TYR A 279 15.65 -4.65 -13.02
N ILE A 280 16.93 -4.81 -12.65
CA ILE A 280 17.61 -3.89 -11.74
C ILE A 280 17.78 -2.52 -12.42
N LYS A 281 18.37 -2.48 -13.63
CA LYS A 281 18.56 -1.25 -14.41
C LYS A 281 17.25 -0.48 -14.59
N THR A 282 16.19 -1.16 -15.05
CA THR A 282 14.88 -0.51 -15.25
C THR A 282 14.25 -0.01 -13.95
N SER A 283 14.48 -0.69 -12.82
CA SER A 283 13.88 -0.25 -11.55
C SER A 283 14.51 1.05 -11.05
N ILE A 284 15.82 1.22 -11.27
CA ILE A 284 16.56 2.45 -10.91
C ILE A 284 16.30 3.60 -11.89
N LEU A 285 16.12 3.30 -13.17
CA LEU A 285 15.70 4.32 -14.14
C LEU A 285 14.33 4.90 -13.79
N ILE A 286 13.39 4.06 -13.32
CA ILE A 286 12.04 4.48 -12.93
C ILE A 286 12.04 5.35 -11.66
N SER A 287 13.01 5.19 -10.75
CA SER A 287 13.12 6.06 -9.57
C SER A 287 13.45 7.48 -9.98
N LYS A 288 12.52 8.39 -9.69
CA LYS A 288 12.66 9.83 -9.87
C LYS A 288 13.40 10.38 -8.66
N VAL A 289 14.72 10.39 -8.76
CA VAL A 289 15.61 11.08 -7.83
C VAL A 289 15.61 12.55 -8.22
N LYS A 290 15.46 13.43 -7.24
CA LYS A 290 15.71 14.86 -7.43
C LYS A 290 17.13 15.16 -6.95
N GLU A 291 17.90 15.83 -7.79
CA GLU A 291 19.13 16.47 -7.33
C GLU A 291 18.73 17.60 -6.38
N ILE A 292 19.37 17.60 -5.21
CA ILE A 292 19.18 18.64 -4.20
C ILE A 292 20.32 19.61 -4.46
N GLN A 293 19.99 20.79 -4.95
CA GLN A 293 20.95 21.87 -5.11
C GLN A 293 21.33 22.37 -3.71
N TYR A 294 22.63 22.43 -3.45
CA TYR A 294 23.17 22.89 -2.18
C TYR A 294 23.42 24.38 -2.27
N ASN A 295 22.94 25.12 -1.27
CA ASN A 295 23.44 26.46 -1.01
C ASN A 295 24.43 26.33 0.15
N PRO A 296 25.76 26.46 -0.08
CA PRO A 296 26.77 26.34 0.98
C PRO A 296 26.67 27.45 2.05
N ILE A 297 25.82 28.46 1.83
CA ILE A 297 25.60 29.59 2.72
C ILE A 297 24.55 29.21 3.77
N VAL A 298 24.93 28.41 4.76
CA VAL A 298 24.34 28.47 6.11
C VAL A 298 25.48 28.52 7.12
N LYS A 299 26.36 29.51 6.94
CA LYS A 299 27.35 29.88 7.95
C LYS A 299 26.59 30.62 9.05
N TYR A 300 26.08 29.87 10.03
CA TYR A 300 25.48 30.35 11.29
C TYR A 300 24.77 31.72 11.18
N SER A 301 23.83 31.89 10.24
CA SER A 301 23.05 33.12 10.20
C SER A 301 22.16 33.13 11.44
N LEU A 302 22.53 33.96 12.40
CA LEU A 302 21.80 34.19 13.64
C LEU A 302 20.38 34.62 13.27
N ASN A 303 19.45 33.69 13.37
CA ASN A 303 18.07 33.97 13.06
C ASN A 303 17.43 34.67 14.27
N LEU A 304 17.55 36.00 14.30
CA LEU A 304 17.02 36.88 15.36
C LEU A 304 15.54 36.63 15.68
N LYS A 305 14.78 36.08 14.73
CA LYS A 305 13.35 35.71 14.92
C LYS A 305 13.11 34.59 15.94
N ALA A 306 14.09 33.70 16.18
CA ALA A 306 13.95 32.65 17.19
C ALA A 306 14.27 33.14 18.61
N LEU A 307 15.17 34.12 18.73
CA LEU A 307 15.58 34.76 19.99
C LEU A 307 14.43 35.54 20.65
N ASN A 308 13.61 36.23 19.85
CA ASN A 308 12.50 37.03 20.37
C ASN A 308 11.32 36.21 20.92
N ARG A 309 11.34 34.87 20.82
CA ARG A 309 10.30 34.01 21.42
C ARG A 309 10.59 33.59 22.86
N THR A 310 11.86 33.63 23.28
CA THR A 310 12.27 33.14 24.60
C THR A 310 12.34 34.24 25.65
N ASN A 311 12.40 35.50 25.21
CA ASN A 311 12.46 36.64 26.10
C ASN A 311 11.01 37.11 26.36
N ASN A 312 10.55 36.83 27.58
CA ASN A 312 9.26 37.17 28.19
C ASN A 312 8.19 36.08 28.03
N LEU A 313 8.13 35.18 29.01
CA LEU A 313 6.98 34.30 29.28
C LEU A 313 5.85 35.09 29.99
N ASP A 314 5.61 36.33 29.58
CA ASP A 314 4.55 37.15 30.16
C ASP A 314 3.19 36.81 29.53
N MET A 315 2.12 36.95 30.33
CA MET A 315 0.73 36.69 29.94
C MET A 315 0.30 37.43 28.66
N THR A 316 0.94 38.57 28.35
CA THR A 316 0.77 39.38 27.14
C THR A 316 1.22 38.67 25.85
N ASN A 317 2.23 37.79 25.93
CA ASN A 317 2.69 36.99 24.81
C ASN A 317 1.76 35.81 24.50
N ALA A 318 0.96 35.35 25.46
CA ALA A 318 -0.07 34.33 25.23
C ALA A 318 -1.23 34.88 24.40
N LEU A 319 -1.69 36.11 24.67
CA LEU A 319 -2.71 36.80 23.87
C LEU A 319 -2.25 37.07 22.44
N LEU A 320 -1.01 37.53 22.24
CA LEU A 320 -0.43 37.69 20.91
C LEU A 320 -0.28 36.35 20.17
N TYR A 321 0.03 35.27 20.89
CA TYR A 321 0.08 33.92 20.34
C TYR A 321 -1.30 33.43 19.88
N ASP A 322 -2.35 33.71 20.65
CA ASP A 322 -3.74 33.36 20.32
C ASP A 322 -4.26 34.17 19.12
N ILE A 323 -3.95 35.46 19.03
CA ILE A 323 -4.27 36.31 17.87
C ILE A 323 -3.51 35.82 16.62
N PHE A 324 -2.24 35.41 16.76
CA PHE A 324 -1.46 34.86 15.66
C PHE A 324 -1.94 33.46 15.23
N LEU A 325 -2.48 32.66 16.16
CA LEU A 325 -3.14 31.39 15.88
C LEU A 325 -4.44 31.59 15.09
N GLN A 326 -5.25 32.58 15.44
CA GLN A 326 -6.50 32.91 14.72
C GLN A 326 -6.25 33.29 13.26
N ASN A 327 -5.16 34.03 12.97
CA ASN A 327 -4.78 34.40 11.60
C ASN A 327 -4.20 33.24 10.76
N LYS A 328 -3.86 32.10 11.38
CA LYS A 328 -3.38 30.87 10.72
C LYS A 328 -4.45 29.83 10.42
N THR A 329 -5.72 30.12 10.71
CA THR A 329 -6.84 29.16 10.57
C THR A 329 -7.15 28.73 9.12
N LYS A 330 -6.57 29.37 8.10
CA LYS A 330 -6.65 28.88 6.71
C LYS A 330 -5.90 27.54 6.60
N SER A 331 -6.63 26.45 6.36
CA SER A 331 -6.10 25.06 6.27
C SER A 331 -4.87 24.89 5.37
N ASN A 332 -4.71 25.75 4.35
CA ASN A 332 -3.56 25.73 3.44
C ASN A 332 -2.25 26.18 4.13
N SER A 333 -2.27 27.20 4.99
CA SER A 333 -1.06 27.68 5.67
C SER A 333 -0.57 26.67 6.71
N LEU A 334 -1.49 26.05 7.46
CA LEU A 334 -1.16 24.96 8.39
C LEU A 334 -0.53 23.77 7.68
N LYS A 335 -1.09 23.39 6.52
CA LYS A 335 -0.54 22.30 5.71
C LYS A 335 0.88 22.62 5.23
N GLU A 336 1.14 23.84 4.79
CA GLU A 336 2.48 24.26 4.39
C GLU A 336 3.46 24.26 5.56
N ILE A 337 3.06 24.78 6.72
CA ILE A 337 3.88 24.75 7.94
C ILE A 337 4.24 23.32 8.33
N VAL A 338 3.25 22.42 8.38
CA VAL A 338 3.45 21.01 8.71
C VAL A 338 4.38 20.35 7.68
N LEU A 339 4.12 20.54 6.39
CA LEU A 339 4.96 19.97 5.34
C LEU A 339 6.37 20.55 5.36
N ASN A 340 6.56 21.82 5.68
CA ASN A 340 7.88 22.45 5.76
C ASN A 340 8.70 21.91 6.94
N ASN A 341 8.04 21.59 8.05
CA ASN A 341 8.69 21.02 9.24
C ASN A 341 9.05 19.53 9.10
N ILE A 342 8.46 18.81 8.14
CA ILE A 342 8.79 17.40 7.88
C ILE A 342 10.04 17.29 7.01
N ASN A 343 11.03 16.52 7.49
CA ASN A 343 12.26 16.21 6.75
C ASN A 343 12.12 14.98 5.85
N TYR A 344 13.10 14.78 4.96
CA TYR A 344 13.24 13.57 4.13
C TYR A 344 12.04 13.30 3.21
N LYS A 345 11.45 14.37 2.67
CA LYS A 345 10.24 14.32 1.84
C LYS A 345 10.54 13.82 0.43
N ARG A 346 11.72 14.14 -0.08
CA ARG A 346 12.10 13.90 -1.48
C ARG A 346 13.07 12.73 -1.54
N LEU A 347 12.98 11.96 -2.61
CA LEU A 347 13.92 10.87 -2.85
C LEU A 347 15.26 11.44 -3.34
N SER A 348 16.30 11.31 -2.51
CA SER A 348 17.66 11.78 -2.80
C SER A 348 18.54 10.69 -3.42
N GLY A 349 18.27 9.41 -3.12
CA GLY A 349 19.02 8.31 -3.73
C GLY A 349 18.43 6.93 -3.50
N VAL A 350 18.81 6.00 -4.37
CA VAL A 350 18.40 4.60 -4.34
C VAL A 350 19.59 3.71 -4.70
N ARG A 351 19.82 2.65 -3.92
CA ARG A 351 20.81 1.60 -4.20
C ARG A 351 20.16 0.24 -4.14
N LEU A 352 20.51 -0.62 -5.08
CA LEU A 352 20.09 -2.02 -5.12
C LEU A 352 21.30 -2.93 -5.25
N GLU A 353 21.31 -3.98 -4.45
CA GLU A 353 22.25 -5.08 -4.59
C GLU A 353 21.50 -6.38 -4.68
N VAL A 354 21.92 -7.21 -5.62
CA VAL A 354 21.36 -8.54 -5.82
C VAL A 354 22.51 -9.52 -5.86
N GLY A 355 22.44 -10.56 -5.02
CA GLY A 355 23.49 -11.56 -4.89
C GLY A 355 22.94 -12.98 -4.78
N GLY A 356 23.62 -13.97 -5.36
CA GLY A 356 23.31 -15.39 -5.17
C GLY A 356 23.34 -16.21 -6.47
N ARG A 357 22.68 -17.38 -6.47
CA ARG A 357 22.70 -18.34 -7.59
C ARG A 357 21.75 -17.94 -8.73
N LEU A 358 22.03 -16.81 -9.37
CA LEU A 358 21.23 -16.19 -10.44
C LEU A 358 21.70 -16.52 -11.85
N THR A 359 22.47 -17.60 -12.01
CA THR A 359 23.02 -18.05 -13.30
C THR A 359 21.92 -18.46 -14.27
N ARG A 360 22.18 -18.31 -15.58
CA ARG A 360 21.18 -18.56 -16.63
C ARG A 360 20.92 -20.06 -16.82
N ARG A 361 21.98 -20.87 -16.89
CA ARG A 361 21.94 -22.33 -17.05
C ARG A 361 21.65 -23.02 -15.71
N ASN A 362 21.10 -24.23 -15.72
CA ASN A 362 20.83 -25.00 -14.49
C ASN A 362 22.05 -25.87 -14.14
N THR A 363 23.21 -25.24 -13.96
CA THR A 363 24.47 -25.92 -13.63
C THR A 363 24.97 -25.48 -12.26
N ALA A 364 25.77 -26.34 -11.62
CA ALA A 364 26.53 -25.96 -10.43
C ALA A 364 27.55 -24.89 -10.82
N SER A 365 27.24 -23.63 -10.50
CA SER A 365 28.01 -22.47 -10.92
C SER A 365 28.11 -21.49 -9.75
N ARG A 366 29.21 -20.72 -9.72
CA ARG A 366 29.47 -19.71 -8.68
C ARG A 366 28.37 -18.64 -8.66
N SER A 367 28.18 -18.02 -7.49
CA SER A 367 27.17 -16.97 -7.30
C SER A 367 27.50 -15.71 -8.09
N ILE A 368 26.46 -14.97 -8.49
CA ILE A 368 26.59 -13.67 -9.16
C ILE A 368 26.14 -12.57 -8.18
N SER A 369 26.95 -11.53 -8.03
CA SER A 369 26.61 -10.30 -7.30
C SER A 369 26.60 -9.10 -8.25
N LYS A 370 25.58 -8.23 -8.13
CA LYS A 370 25.46 -6.99 -8.91
C LYS A 370 24.89 -5.88 -8.05
N LYS A 371 25.53 -4.72 -8.11
CA LYS A 371 25.17 -3.48 -7.41
C LYS A 371 24.91 -2.38 -8.45
N ILE A 372 23.84 -1.63 -8.26
CA ILE A 372 23.55 -0.43 -9.05
C ILE A 372 22.98 0.64 -8.11
N TYR A 373 23.34 1.90 -8.31
CA TYR A 373 22.87 3.04 -7.51
C TYR A 373 22.47 4.21 -8.42
N LYS A 374 21.67 5.14 -7.88
CA LYS A 374 21.33 6.43 -8.50
C LYS A 374 21.09 7.46 -7.39
N GLY A 375 21.69 8.63 -7.51
CA GLY A 375 21.61 9.67 -6.49
C GLY A 375 22.48 9.39 -5.26
N ASN A 376 22.23 10.15 -4.19
CA ASN A 376 23.03 10.14 -2.98
C ASN A 376 22.30 9.46 -1.80
N LEU A 377 23.04 8.67 -1.00
CA LEU A 377 22.54 8.05 0.24
C LEU A 377 22.96 8.83 1.51
N LEU A 378 23.81 9.85 1.36
CA LEU A 378 24.25 10.69 2.47
C LEU A 378 23.10 11.56 2.99
N ASN A 379 23.16 11.91 4.28
CA ASN A 379 22.29 12.91 4.84
C ASN A 379 22.92 14.29 4.60
N ILE A 380 22.41 14.96 3.57
CA ILE A 380 22.85 16.26 3.08
C ILE A 380 22.95 17.29 4.20
N SER A 381 21.91 17.38 5.03
CA SER A 381 21.87 18.36 6.13
C SER A 381 23.04 18.22 7.10
N SER A 382 23.45 17.00 7.40
CA SER A 382 24.58 16.78 8.33
C SER A 382 25.92 16.77 7.64
N SER A 383 26.02 16.22 6.42
CA SER A 383 27.29 16.09 5.72
C SER A 383 27.77 17.41 5.13
N GLU A 384 26.85 18.21 4.59
CA GLU A 384 27.18 19.46 3.90
C GLU A 384 26.85 20.69 4.76
N GLU A 385 25.69 20.73 5.43
CA GLU A 385 25.29 21.90 6.26
C GLU A 385 25.80 21.82 7.70
N SER A 386 26.54 20.77 8.07
CA SER A 386 27.03 20.50 9.45
C SER A 386 25.93 20.44 10.52
N ASN A 387 24.67 20.28 10.13
CA ASN A 387 23.55 20.19 11.06
C ASN A 387 23.60 18.88 11.85
N SER A 388 23.41 18.97 13.16
CA SER A 388 23.28 17.76 13.98
C SER A 388 22.03 16.96 13.62
N PHE A 389 22.14 15.63 13.57
CA PHE A 389 21.06 14.73 13.22
C PHE A 389 20.94 13.58 14.22
N THR A 390 19.78 12.94 14.27
CA THR A 390 19.53 11.80 15.16
C THR A 390 19.94 10.48 14.48
N LEU A 391 20.78 9.70 15.14
CA LEU A 391 21.07 8.32 14.72
C LEU A 391 20.00 7.36 15.24
N LEU A 392 19.50 6.52 14.35
CA LEU A 392 18.55 5.47 14.68
C LEU A 392 19.29 4.26 15.26
N ARG A 393 18.86 3.75 16.42
CA ARG A 393 19.52 2.64 17.15
C ARG A 393 21.03 2.84 17.38
N GLY A 394 21.49 4.09 17.45
CA GLY A 394 22.89 4.45 17.65
C GLY A 394 23.79 4.44 16.40
N SER A 395 23.41 3.77 15.30
CA SER A 395 24.29 3.64 14.12
C SER A 395 23.62 3.89 12.76
N LEU A 396 22.30 3.71 12.65
CA LEU A 396 21.59 3.86 11.39
C LEU A 396 21.26 5.32 11.13
N ARG A 397 21.45 5.79 9.89
CA ARG A 397 21.10 7.16 9.54
C ARG A 397 19.59 7.33 9.47
N SER A 398 19.13 8.42 10.06
CA SER A 398 17.75 8.90 10.02
C SER A 398 17.18 8.90 8.62
N ASN A 399 17.85 9.53 7.66
CA ASN A 399 17.35 9.70 6.30
C ASN A 399 17.20 8.40 5.47
N LEU A 400 17.78 7.27 5.92
CA LEU A 400 17.95 6.07 5.12
C LEU A 400 16.99 4.95 5.55
N GLU A 401 16.36 4.30 4.58
CA GLU A 401 15.65 3.04 4.77
C GLU A 401 16.41 1.88 4.13
N TYR A 402 16.56 0.78 4.87
CA TYR A 402 17.28 -0.41 4.44
C TYR A 402 16.40 -1.66 4.53
N THR A 403 16.47 -2.51 3.50
CA THR A 403 15.79 -3.81 3.48
C THR A 403 16.65 -4.90 2.88
N ASN A 404 16.49 -6.12 3.40
CA ASN A 404 17.15 -7.32 2.90
C ASN A 404 16.12 -8.43 2.76
N LEU A 405 15.91 -8.90 1.53
CA LEU A 405 14.94 -9.96 1.24
C LEU A 405 15.61 -11.13 0.54
N ASN A 406 15.39 -12.32 1.09
CA ASN A 406 15.89 -13.58 0.54
C ASN A 406 14.78 -14.32 -0.20
N SER A 407 15.15 -15.02 -1.28
CA SER A 407 14.24 -15.86 -2.05
C SER A 407 14.99 -17.03 -2.68
N LYS A 408 14.23 -18.04 -3.13
CA LYS A 408 14.74 -19.20 -3.84
C LYS A 408 14.16 -19.34 -5.25
N ILE A 409 14.98 -19.87 -6.12
CA ILE A 409 14.69 -20.30 -7.50
C ILE A 409 15.22 -21.73 -7.68
N ARG A 410 14.97 -22.34 -8.85
CA ARG A 410 15.43 -23.71 -9.15
C ARG A 410 16.95 -23.88 -8.98
N ASN A 411 17.75 -22.86 -9.31
CA ASN A 411 19.21 -22.94 -9.24
C ASN A 411 19.76 -22.80 -7.81
N GLY A 412 18.96 -22.33 -6.85
CA GLY A 412 19.42 -22.03 -5.49
C GLY A 412 18.80 -20.78 -4.89
N THR A 413 19.45 -20.24 -3.87
CA THR A 413 19.02 -19.04 -3.13
C THR A 413 19.65 -17.77 -3.70
N PHE A 414 18.96 -16.64 -3.52
CA PHE A 414 19.45 -15.31 -3.81
C PHE A 414 18.84 -14.28 -2.85
N GLY A 415 19.56 -13.20 -2.62
CA GLY A 415 19.14 -12.06 -1.81
C GLY A 415 19.06 -10.77 -2.61
N ILE A 416 18.23 -9.85 -2.15
CA ILE A 416 18.15 -8.48 -2.64
C ILE A 416 18.25 -7.55 -1.44
N LYS A 417 19.23 -6.65 -1.47
CA LYS A 417 19.34 -5.53 -0.56
C LYS A 417 18.91 -4.25 -1.27
N GLY A 418 18.16 -3.40 -0.58
CA GLY A 418 17.72 -2.12 -1.11
C GLY A 418 17.88 -1.01 -0.08
N TRP A 419 18.47 0.10 -0.51
CA TRP A 419 18.56 1.34 0.25
C TRP A 419 17.80 2.43 -0.47
N ILE A 420 17.03 3.20 0.29
CA ILE A 420 16.27 4.36 -0.17
C ILE A 420 16.59 5.51 0.77
N SER A 421 17.02 6.63 0.21
CA SER A 421 17.42 7.81 0.96
C SER A 421 16.44 8.94 0.71
N GLY A 422 16.01 9.58 1.79
CA GLY A 422 15.29 10.83 1.76
C GLY A 422 16.23 12.03 1.85
N GLY A 423 15.82 13.13 1.25
CA GLY A 423 16.45 14.43 1.38
C GLY A 423 15.43 15.55 1.49
#